data_AF-A0A183GCQ5-F1
#
_entry.id   AF-A0A183GCQ5-F1
#
_cell.length_a   1.000
_cell.length_b   1.000
_cell.length_c   1.000
_cell.angle_alpha   90.00
_cell.angle_beta   90.00
_cell.angle_gamma   90.00
#
_symmetry.space_group_name_H-M   'P 1'
#
loop_
_entity.id
_entity.type
_entity.pdbx_description
1 polymer ?
#
loop_
_entity_poly.entity_id
_entity_poly.type
_entity_poly.pdbx_seq_one_letter_code
_entity_poly.pdbx_strand_id
1 'polypeptide(L)'
;MIYFSGKKKVGLLCFIRSDCILLFQEIIKEISIMQQCDSKYVVKYYGSYFKNSDLWIVMEYCGAGSVSDIMRLRRKTLTEREMSAVLRDTIEGLRYLHDLKKIHRDIKAGNILLNTEGQAKLADFGVAGQLTVRLYLH
;
A
#
# COMPACT_ATOMS: atom_id res chain seq x y z
N MET A 1 1.60 1.18 13.49
CA MET A 1 0.84 2.13 14.35
C MET A 1 -0.31 2.67 13.50
N ILE A 2 -1.56 2.65 13.98
CA ILE A 2 -2.73 3.20 13.27
C ILE A 2 -2.86 4.67 13.69
N TYR A 3 -2.94 5.60 12.73
CA TYR A 3 -3.12 7.01 13.01
C TYR A 3 -4.62 7.36 12.98
N PHE A 4 -5.04 8.25 13.87
CA PHE A 4 -6.42 8.74 13.91
C PHE A 4 -6.42 10.24 13.63
N SER A 5 -7.11 10.67 12.58
CA SER A 5 -7.45 12.07 12.36
C SER A 5 -8.95 12.22 12.66
N GLY A 6 -9.28 12.76 13.83
CA GLY A 6 -10.65 12.80 14.33
C GLY A 6 -11.26 11.39 14.51
N LYS A 7 -12.47 11.16 13.97
CA LYS A 7 -13.20 9.87 14.04
C LYS A 7 -12.84 8.88 12.91
N LYS A 8 -12.01 9.27 11.93
CA LYS A 8 -11.64 8.41 10.80
C LYS A 8 -10.33 7.68 11.09
N LYS A 9 -10.34 6.34 10.90
CA LYS A 9 -9.12 5.53 10.85
C LYS A 9 -8.34 5.93 9.60
N VAL A 10 -7.21 6.59 9.77
CA VAL A 10 -6.30 6.94 8.68
C VAL A 10 -5.09 6.01 8.79
N GLY A 11 -4.67 5.49 7.65
CA GLY A 11 -3.87 4.29 7.49
C GLY A 11 -2.44 4.34 8.01
N LEU A 12 -1.79 3.22 7.67
CA LEU A 12 -0.51 2.72 8.14
C LEU A 12 0.59 3.79 8.15
N LEU A 13 1.22 3.94 9.31
CA LEU A 13 2.46 4.67 9.42
C LEU A 13 3.65 3.80 8.99
N CYS A 14 4.32 4.18 7.90
CA CYS A 14 5.69 3.78 7.64
C CYS A 14 6.64 4.86 8.21
N PHE A 15 7.67 4.45 8.94
CA PHE A 15 8.79 5.31 9.33
C PHE A 15 10.02 4.86 8.54
N ILE A 16 10.72 5.80 7.90
CA ILE A 16 11.98 5.52 7.22
C ILE A 16 13.05 6.39 7.86
N ARG A 17 14.12 5.77 8.38
CA ARG A 17 15.29 6.50 8.87
C ARG A 17 15.98 7.20 7.69
N SER A 18 16.28 8.48 7.87
CA SER A 18 16.96 9.35 6.90
C SER A 18 18.34 8.85 6.43
N ASP A 19 18.94 7.93 7.17
CA ASP A 19 20.37 7.59 7.04
C ASP A 19 20.69 6.77 5.76
N CYS A 20 19.66 6.34 5.03
CA CYS A 20 19.80 5.61 3.76
C CYS A 20 19.39 6.50 2.58
N ILE A 21 20.33 7.31 2.07
CA ILE A 21 20.10 8.31 1.01
C ILE A 21 19.50 7.70 -0.28
N LEU A 22 19.97 6.52 -0.68
CA LEU A 22 19.48 5.85 -1.89
C LEU A 22 18.02 5.40 -1.77
N LEU A 23 17.67 4.80 -0.62
CA LEU A 23 16.30 4.38 -0.31
C LEU A 23 15.37 5.60 -0.23
N PHE A 24 15.86 6.69 0.35
CA PHE A 24 15.10 7.92 0.47
C PHE A 24 14.66 8.50 -0.90
N GLN A 25 15.55 8.51 -1.90
CA GLN A 25 15.20 8.99 -3.24
C GLN A 25 14.14 8.12 -3.93
N GLU A 26 14.19 6.80 -3.75
CA GLU A 26 13.18 5.88 -4.28
C GLU A 26 11.82 6.13 -3.64
N ILE A 27 11.79 6.31 -2.32
CA ILE A 27 10.56 6.64 -1.58
C ILE A 27 9.93 7.94 -2.05
N ILE A 28 10.73 9.01 -2.26
CA ILE A 28 10.19 10.29 -2.72
C ILE A 28 9.56 10.14 -4.12
N LYS A 29 10.13 9.32 -4.99
CA LYS A 29 9.54 9.00 -6.30
C LYS A 29 8.21 8.27 -6.14
N GLU A 30 8.13 7.28 -5.26
CA GLU A 30 6.88 6.56 -4.98
C GLU A 30 5.80 7.50 -4.41
N ILE A 31 6.15 8.38 -3.47
CA ILE A 31 5.24 9.40 -2.93
C ILE A 31 4.70 10.31 -4.04
N SER A 32 5.56 10.79 -4.95
CA SER A 32 5.15 11.63 -6.08
C SER A 32 4.14 10.92 -7.00
N ILE A 33 4.33 9.62 -7.24
CA ILE A 33 3.38 8.82 -8.02
C ILE A 33 2.05 8.70 -7.27
N MET A 34 2.08 8.35 -5.98
CA MET A 34 0.88 8.19 -5.15
C MET A 34 0.07 9.49 -5.03
N GLN A 35 0.74 10.64 -4.93
CA GLN A 35 0.08 11.96 -4.88
C GLN A 35 -0.76 12.27 -6.12
N GLN A 36 -0.43 11.68 -7.27
CA GLN A 36 -1.14 11.88 -8.53
C GLN A 36 -2.31 10.90 -8.73
N CYS A 37 -2.54 10.01 -7.77
CA CYS A 37 -3.56 8.98 -7.84
C CYS A 37 -4.76 9.33 -6.95
N ASP A 38 -5.94 9.42 -7.56
CA ASP A 38 -7.23 9.53 -6.88
C ASP A 38 -8.23 8.59 -7.56
N SER A 39 -8.28 7.36 -7.07
CA SER A 39 -9.17 6.32 -7.57
C SER A 39 -9.63 5.45 -6.42
N LYS A 40 -10.88 4.97 -6.47
CA LYS A 40 -11.40 4.05 -5.45
C LYS A 40 -10.69 2.68 -5.46
N TYR A 41 -9.95 2.34 -6.52
CA TYR A 41 -9.22 1.07 -6.70
C TYR A 41 -7.72 1.20 -6.44
N VAL A 42 -7.23 2.37 -6.03
CA VAL A 42 -5.85 2.60 -5.59
C VAL A 42 -5.90 3.12 -4.17
N VAL A 43 -4.97 2.68 -3.32
CA VAL A 43 -4.88 3.16 -1.93
C VAL A 43 -4.59 4.66 -1.95
N LYS A 44 -5.46 5.44 -1.29
CA LYS A 44 -5.34 6.90 -1.29
C LYS A 44 -4.18 7.38 -0.42
N TYR A 45 -3.31 8.21 -0.97
CA TYR A 45 -2.33 8.97 -0.20
C TYR A 45 -2.95 10.25 0.36
N TYR A 46 -2.70 10.56 1.63
CA TYR A 46 -3.21 11.77 2.28
C TYR A 46 -2.13 12.80 2.57
N GLY A 47 -0.88 12.39 2.77
CA GLY A 47 0.21 13.31 3.09
C GLY A 47 1.41 12.61 3.70
N SER A 48 2.49 13.36 3.89
CA SER A 48 3.67 12.90 4.61
C SER A 48 4.35 14.06 5.35
N TYR A 49 5.03 13.77 6.44
CA TYR A 49 5.74 14.76 7.25
C TYR A 49 7.01 14.18 7.85
N PHE A 50 7.98 15.04 8.18
CA PHE A 50 9.18 14.65 8.91
C PHE A 50 8.99 14.87 10.41
N LYS A 51 9.42 13.89 11.21
CA LYS A 51 9.49 14.02 12.67
C LYS A 51 10.68 13.21 13.18
N ASN A 52 11.56 13.85 13.94
CA ASN A 52 12.75 13.21 14.53
C ASN A 52 13.61 12.45 13.50
N SER A 53 13.83 13.06 12.32
CA SER A 53 14.55 12.45 11.19
C SER A 53 13.89 11.22 10.54
N ASP A 54 12.66 10.90 10.94
CA ASP A 54 11.84 9.89 10.28
C ASP A 54 10.85 10.53 9.31
N LEU A 55 10.66 9.91 8.15
CA LEU A 55 9.58 10.24 7.22
C LEU A 55 8.32 9.45 7.58
N TRP A 56 7.23 10.16 7.85
CA TRP A 56 5.92 9.61 8.18
C TRP A 56 5.01 9.75 6.97
N ILE A 57 4.43 8.64 6.50
CA ILE A 57 3.50 8.60 5.36
C ILE A 57 2.10 8.25 5.85
N VAL A 58 1.09 9.00 5.41
CA VAL A 58 -0.31 8.83 5.78
C VAL A 58 -1.11 8.43 4.55
N MET A 59 -1.78 7.28 4.62
CA MET A 59 -2.54 6.70 3.51
C MET A 59 -3.91 6.18 3.96
N GLU A 60 -4.71 5.64 3.05
CA GLU A 60 -5.97 4.97 3.35
C GLU A 60 -5.75 3.70 4.18
N TYR A 61 -6.63 3.48 5.17
CA TYR A 61 -6.62 2.26 5.97
C TYR A 61 -7.45 1.16 5.31
N CYS A 62 -6.79 0.10 4.88
CA CYS A 62 -7.45 -1.11 4.38
C CYS A 62 -7.55 -2.16 5.49
N GLY A 63 -8.67 -2.15 6.21
CA GLY A 63 -8.81 -2.87 7.48
C GLY A 63 -8.77 -4.39 7.41
N ALA A 64 -8.92 -5.00 6.24
CA ALA A 64 -8.81 -6.45 6.05
C ALA A 64 -7.38 -6.90 5.69
N GLY A 65 -6.41 -5.98 5.55
CA GLY A 65 -5.03 -6.29 5.21
C GLY A 65 -4.85 -6.68 3.74
N SER A 66 -3.72 -7.31 3.42
CA SER A 66 -3.46 -7.78 2.06
C SER A 66 -4.18 -9.10 1.76
N VAL A 67 -4.40 -9.38 0.49
CA VAL A 67 -4.93 -10.69 0.04
C VAL A 67 -4.00 -11.83 0.48
N SER A 68 -2.68 -11.60 0.51
CA SER A 68 -1.71 -12.55 1.05
C SER A 68 -1.92 -12.82 2.55
N ASP A 69 -2.17 -11.78 3.35
CA ASP A 69 -2.45 -11.92 4.78
C ASP A 69 -3.72 -12.73 5.02
N ILE A 70 -4.78 -12.47 4.24
CA ILE A 70 -6.05 -13.20 4.34
C ILE A 70 -5.85 -14.70 4.07
N MET A 71 -5.11 -15.05 3.01
CA MET A 71 -4.82 -16.46 2.70
C MET A 71 -4.01 -17.12 3.80
N ARG A 72 -2.98 -16.42 4.32
CA ARG A 72 -2.12 -16.90 5.41
C ARG A 72 -2.92 -17.15 6.69
N LEU A 73 -3.76 -16.19 7.10
CA LEU A 73 -4.58 -16.27 8.31
C LEU A 73 -5.63 -17.38 8.23
N ARG A 74 -6.26 -17.55 7.06
CA ARG A 74 -7.23 -18.63 6.82
C ARG A 74 -6.60 -20.01 6.63
N ARG A 75 -5.27 -20.06 6.41
CA ARG A 75 -4.54 -21.27 5.95
C ARG A 75 -5.20 -21.90 4.72
N LYS A 76 -5.76 -21.08 3.85
CA LYS A 76 -6.50 -21.49 2.64
C LYS A 76 -6.32 -20.43 1.56
N THR A 77 -6.27 -20.88 0.31
CA THR A 77 -6.32 -20.00 -0.86
C THR A 77 -7.72 -19.41 -1.04
N LEU A 78 -7.84 -18.38 -1.87
CA LEU A 78 -9.13 -17.85 -2.29
C LEU A 78 -9.90 -18.86 -3.13
N THR A 79 -11.21 -18.89 -2.95
CA THR A 79 -12.14 -19.54 -3.89
C THR A 79 -12.19 -18.76 -5.22
N GLU A 80 -12.63 -19.39 -6.30
CA GLU A 80 -12.76 -18.71 -7.60
C GLU A 80 -13.64 -17.45 -7.54
N ARG A 81 -14.72 -17.50 -6.74
CA ARG A 81 -15.61 -16.36 -6.56
C ARG A 81 -14.92 -15.19 -5.86
N GLU A 82 -14.14 -15.46 -4.82
CA GLU A 82 -13.35 -14.45 -4.12
C GLU A 82 -12.25 -13.90 -5.03
N MET A 83 -11.55 -14.77 -5.75
CA MET A 83 -10.51 -14.39 -6.71
C MET A 83 -11.07 -13.49 -7.82
N SER A 84 -12.22 -13.84 -8.40
CA SER A 84 -12.90 -13.05 -9.43
C SER A 84 -13.25 -11.65 -8.92
N ALA A 85 -13.76 -11.54 -7.68
CA ALA A 85 -14.07 -10.24 -7.09
C ALA A 85 -12.81 -9.37 -6.89
N VAL A 86 -11.72 -9.96 -6.38
CA VAL A 86 -10.43 -9.27 -6.21
C VAL A 86 -9.85 -8.84 -7.56
N LEU A 87 -9.87 -9.72 -8.57
CA LEU A 87 -9.31 -9.46 -9.89
C LEU A 87 -10.06 -8.35 -10.63
N ARG A 88 -11.39 -8.32 -10.54
CA ARG A 88 -12.20 -7.25 -11.15
C ARG A 88 -11.74 -5.87 -10.66
N ASP A 89 -11.64 -5.69 -9.35
CA ASP A 89 -11.23 -4.42 -8.75
C ASP A 89 -9.75 -4.10 -9.05
N THR A 90 -8.89 -5.12 -9.07
CA THR A 90 -7.46 -5.00 -9.43
C THR A 90 -7.28 -4.50 -10.87
N ILE A 91 -8.07 -5.04 -11.82
CA ILE A 91 -8.02 -4.64 -13.23
C ILE A 91 -8.50 -3.20 -13.41
N GLU A 92 -9.54 -2.78 -12.69
CA GLU A 92 -9.98 -1.38 -12.70
C GLU A 92 -8.89 -0.42 -12.16
N GLY A 93 -8.18 -0.83 -11.11
CA GLY A 93 -7.02 -0.10 -10.61
C GLY A 93 -5.89 -0.01 -11.65
N LEU A 94 -5.59 -1.11 -12.34
CA LEU A 94 -4.56 -1.14 -13.38
C LEU A 94 -4.93 -0.28 -14.58
N ARG A 95 -6.18 -0.35 -15.03
CA ARG A 95 -6.71 0.49 -16.10
C ARG A 95 -6.53 1.97 -15.76
N TYR A 96 -6.93 2.37 -14.55
CA TYR A 96 -6.72 3.74 -14.05
C TYR A 96 -5.25 4.17 -14.09
N LEU A 97 -4.32 3.33 -13.59
CA LEU A 97 -2.89 3.66 -13.62
C LEU A 97 -2.35 3.79 -15.05
N HIS A 98 -2.78 2.89 -15.95
CA HIS A 98 -2.34 2.90 -17.34
C HIS A 98 -2.87 4.12 -18.11
N ASP A 99 -4.09 4.59 -17.81
CA ASP A 99 -4.63 5.84 -18.34
C ASP A 99 -3.77 7.05 -17.94
N LEU A 100 -3.18 7.01 -16.74
CA LEU A 100 -2.19 7.99 -16.26
C LEU A 100 -0.76 7.75 -16.75
N LYS A 101 -0.55 6.80 -17.68
CA LYS A 101 0.78 6.36 -18.19
C LYS A 101 1.73 5.87 -17.09
N LYS A 102 1.18 5.30 -16.02
CA LYS A 102 1.94 4.71 -14.90
C LYS A 102 1.91 3.18 -14.99
N ILE A 103 3.02 2.52 -14.65
CA ILE A 103 3.12 1.06 -14.61
C ILE A 103 3.43 0.65 -13.16
N HIS A 104 2.59 -0.20 -12.55
CA HIS A 104 2.76 -0.61 -11.15
C HIS A 104 3.97 -1.52 -10.91
N ARG A 105 4.29 -2.42 -11.85
CA ARG A 105 5.46 -3.33 -11.84
C ARG A 105 5.55 -4.40 -10.74
N ASP A 106 4.80 -4.31 -9.65
CA ASP A 106 4.84 -5.29 -8.53
C ASP A 106 3.43 -5.78 -8.15
N ILE A 107 2.70 -6.32 -9.12
CA ILE A 107 1.37 -6.89 -8.88
C ILE A 107 1.50 -8.29 -8.28
N LYS A 108 1.09 -8.41 -7.02
CA LYS A 108 1.03 -9.65 -6.25
C LYS A 108 0.01 -9.54 -5.12
N ALA A 109 -0.39 -10.67 -4.55
CA ALA A 109 -1.39 -10.71 -3.47
C ALA A 109 -1.00 -9.89 -2.22
N GLY A 110 0.29 -9.64 -1.97
CA GLY A 110 0.76 -8.78 -0.88
C GLY A 110 0.52 -7.28 -1.10
N ASN A 111 0.39 -6.86 -2.37
CA ASN A 111 0.18 -5.47 -2.78
C ASN A 111 -1.27 -5.16 -3.17
N ILE A 112 -2.17 -6.11 -2.94
CA ILE A 112 -3.61 -5.91 -3.12
C ILE A 112 -4.22 -5.91 -1.73
N LEU A 113 -4.70 -4.75 -1.29
CA LEU A 113 -5.32 -4.58 0.02
C LEU A 113 -6.84 -4.61 -0.08
N LEU A 114 -7.49 -5.10 0.97
CA LEU A 114 -8.95 -5.05 1.10
C LEU A 114 -9.37 -4.05 2.19
N ASN A 115 -10.33 -3.17 1.86
CA ASN A 115 -11.00 -2.37 2.86
C ASN A 115 -12.02 -3.22 3.66
N THR A 116 -12.67 -2.62 4.66
CA THR A 116 -13.66 -3.31 5.50
C THR A 116 -14.93 -3.74 4.76
N GLU A 117 -15.16 -3.22 3.56
CA GLU A 117 -16.28 -3.58 2.68
C GLU A 117 -15.91 -4.68 1.68
N GLY A 118 -14.66 -5.17 1.72
CA GLY A 118 -14.15 -6.19 0.80
C GLY A 118 -13.75 -5.66 -0.59
N GLN A 119 -13.71 -4.34 -0.79
CA GLN A 119 -13.23 -3.75 -2.02
C GLN A 119 -11.71 -3.87 -2.11
N ALA A 120 -11.20 -4.35 -3.25
CA ALA A 120 -9.77 -4.46 -3.48
C ALA A 120 -9.16 -3.15 -3.99
N LYS A 121 -7.97 -2.84 -3.49
CA LYS A 121 -7.21 -1.64 -3.82
C LYS A 121 -5.75 -2.01 -4.09
N LEU A 122 -5.22 -1.49 -5.18
CA LEU A 122 -3.80 -1.54 -5.48
C LEU A 122 -3.03 -0.69 -4.46
N ALA A 123 -1.98 -1.27 -3.91
CA ALA A 123 -1.08 -0.63 -2.97
C ALA A 123 0.37 -0.87 -3.38
N ASP A 124 1.26 0.00 -2.96
CA ASP A 124 2.69 -0.16 -3.21
C ASP A 124 3.44 0.04 -1.88
N PHE A 125 3.76 -1.06 -1.20
CA PHE A 125 4.53 -1.03 0.05
C PHE A 125 5.97 -1.53 -0.14
N GLY A 126 6.55 -1.33 -1.32
CA GLY A 126 7.98 -1.54 -1.56
C GLY A 126 8.86 -0.91 -0.47
N VAL A 127 8.41 0.21 0.09
CA VAL A 127 9.04 0.92 1.21
C VAL A 127 9.01 0.17 2.55
N ALA A 128 7.87 -0.42 2.93
CA ALA A 128 7.70 -1.01 4.27
C ALA A 128 8.36 -2.40 4.40
N GLY A 129 8.37 -3.17 3.30
CA GLY A 129 9.00 -4.49 3.23
C GLY A 129 10.53 -4.43 3.15
N GLN A 130 11.09 -3.46 2.40
CA GLN A 130 12.54 -3.32 2.27
C GLN A 130 13.23 -2.93 3.59
N LEU A 131 12.57 -2.12 4.42
CA LEU A 131 13.06 -1.75 5.76
C LEU A 131 13.18 -2.97 6.69
N THR A 132 12.23 -3.90 6.62
CA THR A 132 12.24 -5.07 7.49
C THR A 132 13.28 -6.10 7.03
N VAL A 133 13.49 -6.27 5.71
CA VAL A 133 14.41 -7.30 5.20
C VAL A 133 15.90 -6.89 5.29
N ARG A 134 16.24 -5.60 5.33
CA ARG A 134 17.64 -5.15 5.47
C ARG A 134 18.11 -4.94 6.92
N LEU A 135 17.22 -4.79 7.89
CA LEU A 135 17.58 -4.56 9.30
C LEU A 135 17.87 -5.85 10.10
N TYR A 136 17.80 -7.03 9.48
CA TYR A 136 18.15 -8.33 10.11
C TYR A 136 19.38 -9.02 9.51
N LEU A 137 20.21 -8.28 8.76
CA LEU A 137 21.54 -8.74 8.35
C LEU A 137 22.61 -7.88 9.03
N HIS A 138 22.71 -7.99 10.35
CA HIS A 138 23.94 -7.85 11.14
C HIS A 138 23.72 -8.39 12.56
#